data_AF-A0A7S2J0W1-F1
#
_entry.id   AF-A0A7S2J0W1-F1
#
_cell.length_a   1.000
_cell.length_b   1.000
_cell.length_c   1.000
_cell.angle_alpha   90.00
_cell.angle_beta   90.00
_cell.angle_gamma   90.00
#
_symmetry.space_group_name_H-M   'P 1'
#
loop_
_entity.id
_entity.type
_entity.pdbx_description
1 polymer ?
#
loop_
_entity_poly.entity_id
_entity_poly.type
_entity_poly.pdbx_seq_one_letter_code
_entity_poly.pdbx_strand_id
1 'polypeptide(L)'
;MAVLRSLAFAAAATATQAAPAHRNELLPREQAEALGVVWRGNASEESSHEKLALGVGETPSDFTWCDKEGVNYCTMSRNQHIPQYCGSCWAHGAVSALADRVKIARNAKGIDINPSVQHLLNCGGVGSCA
;
A
#
# COMPACT_ATOMS: atom_id res chain seq x y z
N MET A 1 49.29 43.27 -48.13
CA MET A 1 49.66 42.65 -46.84
C MET A 1 48.67 43.16 -45.80
N ALA A 2 47.59 42.43 -45.52
CA ALA A 2 47.48 41.34 -44.51
C ALA A 2 46.76 41.90 -43.26
N VAL A 3 45.73 41.33 -42.64
CA VAL A 3 44.74 40.27 -42.89
C VAL A 3 43.55 40.67 -42.00
N LEU A 4 42.32 40.77 -42.53
CA LEU A 4 41.13 40.92 -41.69
C LEU A 4 40.84 39.54 -41.05
N ARG A 5 41.01 39.41 -39.73
CA ARG A 5 40.66 38.19 -38.98
C ARG A 5 39.21 38.31 -38.49
N SER A 6 38.29 37.65 -39.18
CA SER A 6 36.92 37.44 -38.70
C SER A 6 36.95 36.51 -37.49
N LEU A 7 36.58 37.02 -36.31
CA LEU A 7 36.36 36.22 -35.10
C LEU A 7 34.95 35.62 -35.17
N ALA A 8 34.85 34.36 -35.57
CA ALA A 8 33.61 33.59 -35.45
C ALA A 8 33.49 33.08 -34.01
N PHE A 9 32.53 33.62 -33.24
CA PHE A 9 32.16 33.06 -31.94
C PHE A 9 31.23 31.87 -32.16
N ALA A 10 31.72 30.66 -31.90
CA ALA A 10 30.89 29.46 -31.85
C ALA A 10 30.14 29.42 -30.51
N ALA A 11 28.82 29.55 -30.53
CA ALA A 11 27.98 29.32 -29.38
C ALA A 11 27.92 27.80 -29.11
N ALA A 12 28.58 27.34 -28.05
CA ALA A 12 28.46 25.96 -27.59
C ALA A 12 27.08 25.77 -26.94
N ALA A 13 26.19 25.03 -27.59
CA ALA A 13 24.93 24.62 -26.99
C ALA A 13 25.22 23.56 -25.91
N THR A 14 24.99 23.91 -24.64
CA THR A 14 25.02 22.96 -23.54
C THR A 14 23.71 22.17 -23.55
N ALA A 15 23.78 20.90 -23.95
CA ALA A 15 22.67 19.98 -23.80
C ALA A 15 22.44 19.71 -22.30
N THR A 16 21.30 20.18 -21.78
CA THR A 16 20.85 19.81 -20.44
C THR A 16 20.37 18.37 -20.46
N GLN A 17 21.17 17.46 -19.90
CA GLN A 17 20.78 16.06 -19.72
C GLN A 17 19.63 16.01 -18.70
N ALA A 18 18.43 15.62 -19.14
CA ALA A 18 17.32 15.37 -18.23
C ALA A 18 17.66 14.22 -17.28
N ALA A 19 17.42 14.42 -15.98
CA ALA A 19 17.65 13.40 -14.96
C ALA A 19 16.83 12.12 -15.26
N PRO A 20 17.33 10.92 -14.90
CA PRO A 20 16.59 9.68 -15.13
C PRO A 20 15.28 9.71 -14.34
N ALA A 21 14.16 9.64 -15.06
CA ALA A 21 12.84 9.56 -14.45
C ALA A 21 12.72 8.29 -13.60
N HIS A 22 12.21 8.42 -12.37
CA HIS A 22 11.89 7.28 -11.52
C HIS A 22 10.95 6.35 -12.27
N ARG A 23 11.28 5.05 -12.35
CA ARG A 23 10.40 4.07 -13.00
C ARG A 23 9.14 3.96 -12.15
N ASN A 24 8.01 4.37 -12.70
CA ASN A 24 6.71 4.13 -12.10
C ASN A 24 6.30 2.69 -12.43
N GLU A 25 5.90 1.91 -11.43
CA GLU A 25 5.32 0.58 -11.63
C GLU A 25 3.93 0.66 -12.28
N LEU A 26 3.30 1.83 -12.19
CA LEU A 26 2.01 2.10 -12.82
C LEU A 26 2.21 2.44 -14.30
N LEU A 27 1.61 1.61 -15.15
CA LEU A 27 1.51 1.88 -16.58
C LEU A 27 0.70 3.16 -16.84
N PRO A 28 1.09 3.96 -17.86
CA PRO A 28 0.23 5.01 -18.37
C PRO A 28 -1.14 4.47 -18.77
N ARG A 29 -2.18 5.30 -18.60
CA ARG A 29 -3.58 4.91 -18.82
C ARG A 29 -3.81 4.27 -20.19
N GLU A 30 -3.27 4.87 -21.25
CA GLU A 30 -3.37 4.36 -22.63
C GLU A 30 -2.76 2.96 -22.76
N GLN A 31 -1.63 2.72 -22.11
CA GLN A 31 -0.96 1.42 -22.13
C GLN A 31 -1.72 0.37 -21.32
N ALA A 32 -2.33 0.73 -20.20
CA ALA A 32 -3.22 -0.15 -19.44
C ALA A 32 -4.48 -0.51 -20.24
N GLU A 33 -5.11 0.47 -20.91
CA GLU A 33 -6.27 0.26 -21.78
C GLU A 33 -5.91 -0.63 -22.99
N ALA A 34 -4.73 -0.44 -23.59
CA ALA A 34 -4.22 -1.28 -24.68
C ALA A 34 -3.97 -2.74 -24.27
N LEU A 35 -3.72 -3.00 -22.98
CA LEU A 35 -3.64 -4.34 -22.39
C LEU A 35 -5.03 -4.91 -22.03
N GLY A 36 -6.12 -4.20 -22.35
CA GLY A 36 -7.50 -4.64 -22.09
C GLY A 36 -7.99 -4.35 -20.68
N VAL A 37 -7.29 -3.51 -19.90
CA VAL A 37 -7.76 -3.09 -18.57
C VAL A 37 -8.95 -2.15 -18.75
N VAL A 38 -10.15 -2.63 -18.37
CA VAL A 38 -11.37 -1.82 -18.35
C VAL A 38 -11.42 -1.01 -17.05
N TRP A 39 -11.32 0.31 -17.17
CA TRP A 39 -11.47 1.20 -16.02
C TRP A 39 -12.85 1.04 -15.38
N ARG A 40 -12.85 0.81 -14.06
CA ARG A 40 -14.08 0.57 -13.29
C ARG A 40 -14.91 -0.61 -13.83
N GLY A 41 -14.30 -1.56 -14.55
CA GLY A 41 -15.02 -2.69 -15.14
C GLY A 41 -15.70 -3.63 -14.13
N ASN A 42 -15.27 -3.60 -12.87
CA ASN A 42 -15.89 -4.31 -11.76
C ASN A 42 -16.61 -3.37 -10.76
N ALA A 43 -16.74 -2.08 -11.08
CA ALA A 43 -17.41 -1.15 -10.20
C ALA A 43 -18.90 -1.45 -10.20
N SER A 44 -19.51 -1.43 -9.02
CA SER A 44 -20.96 -1.43 -8.90
C SER A 44 -21.50 -0.08 -9.38
N GLU A 45 -22.68 -0.09 -10.02
CA GLU A 45 -23.41 1.13 -10.42
C GLU A 45 -23.62 2.08 -9.23
N GLU A 46 -23.99 1.50 -8.09
CA GLU A 46 -24.11 2.21 -6.82
C GLU A 46 -22.83 2.02 -5.99
N SER A 47 -22.25 3.14 -5.56
CA SER A 47 -21.09 3.15 -4.66
C SER A 47 -21.41 2.45 -3.35
N SER A 48 -20.51 1.61 -2.85
CA SER A 48 -20.65 0.97 -1.54
C SER A 48 -20.77 1.97 -0.39
N HIS A 49 -20.30 3.21 -0.59
CA HIS A 49 -20.42 4.28 0.40
C HIS A 49 -21.88 4.73 0.62
N GLU A 50 -22.73 4.62 -0.40
CA GLU A 50 -24.16 4.95 -0.29
C GLU A 50 -24.96 3.85 0.42
N LYS A 51 -24.40 2.63 0.48
CA LYS A 51 -25.00 1.46 1.13
C LYS A 51 -24.68 1.35 2.61
N LEU A 52 -23.94 2.32 3.16
CA LEU A 52 -23.64 2.33 4.58
C LEU A 52 -24.92 2.70 5.34
N ALA A 53 -25.32 1.84 6.29
CA ALA A 53 -26.51 2.06 7.11
C ALA A 53 -26.39 3.29 8.03
N LEU A 54 -25.18 3.80 8.21
CA LEU A 54 -24.88 4.97 9.04
C LEU A 54 -24.77 6.21 8.15
N GLY A 55 -25.54 7.24 8.49
CA GLY A 55 -25.47 8.53 7.82
C GLY A 55 -24.16 9.27 8.08
N VAL A 56 -23.87 10.27 7.25
CA VAL A 56 -22.76 11.21 7.48
C VAL A 56 -22.98 11.91 8.83
N GLY A 57 -22.06 11.72 9.78
CA GLY A 57 -22.14 12.26 11.14
C GLY A 57 -22.58 11.28 12.22
N GLU A 58 -22.98 10.06 11.86
CA GLU A 58 -23.32 9.01 12.83
C GLU A 58 -22.11 8.15 13.24
N THR A 59 -21.00 8.29 12.54
CA THR A 59 -19.72 7.67 12.93
C THR A 59 -19.00 8.54 13.96
N PRO A 60 -18.29 7.93 14.93
CA PRO A 60 -17.48 8.69 15.89
C PRO A 60 -16.41 9.53 15.19
N SER A 61 -16.07 10.70 15.76
CA SER A 61 -15.00 11.58 15.24
C SER A 61 -13.62 10.93 15.36
N ASP A 62 -13.43 10.12 16.39
CA ASP A 62 -12.20 9.41 16.70
C ASP A 62 -12.53 7.99 17.12
N PHE A 63 -11.82 7.02 16.56
CA PHE A 63 -12.04 5.62 16.86
C PHE A 63 -10.74 4.83 16.73
N THR A 64 -10.43 4.04 17.75
CA THR A 64 -9.37 3.05 17.70
C THR A 64 -9.79 1.80 18.46
N TRP A 65 -9.54 0.63 17.87
CA TRP A 65 -9.69 -0.62 18.60
C TRP A 65 -8.63 -0.79 19.69
N CYS A 66 -7.50 -0.11 19.58
CA CYS A 66 -6.41 -0.25 20.53
C CYS A 66 -6.67 0.52 21.85
N ASP A 67 -7.70 1.37 21.87
CA ASP A 67 -8.24 2.02 23.07
C ASP A 67 -9.73 2.29 22.87
N LYS A 68 -10.54 1.24 23.04
CA LYS A 68 -12.00 1.36 23.02
C LYS A 68 -12.48 1.40 24.47
N GLU A 69 -12.77 2.61 24.95
CA GLU A 69 -13.29 2.87 26.30
C GLU A 69 -12.32 2.34 27.40
N GLY A 70 -11.01 2.52 27.21
CA GLY A 70 -9.98 2.05 28.14
C GLY A 70 -9.59 0.58 27.96
N VAL A 71 -10.15 -0.12 26.95
CA VAL A 71 -9.84 -1.52 26.65
C VAL A 71 -9.10 -1.62 25.32
N ASN A 72 -7.92 -2.25 25.34
CA ASN A 72 -7.12 -2.50 24.14
C ASN A 72 -7.51 -3.84 23.48
N TYR A 73 -8.07 -3.76 22.26
CA TYR A 73 -8.43 -4.91 21.43
C TYR A 73 -7.42 -5.24 20.34
N CYS A 74 -6.34 -4.47 20.22
CA CYS A 74 -5.24 -4.78 19.32
C CYS A 74 -4.32 -5.84 19.95
N THR A 75 -3.87 -6.76 19.12
CA THR A 75 -2.83 -7.74 19.45
C THR A 75 -1.44 -7.14 19.23
N MET A 76 -0.40 -7.90 19.58
CA MET A 76 0.97 -7.41 19.55
C MET A 76 1.41 -6.93 18.16
N SER A 77 2.21 -5.86 18.13
CA SER A 77 2.95 -5.45 16.94
C SER A 77 4.00 -6.51 16.58
N ARG A 78 4.15 -6.77 15.28
CA ARG A 78 5.09 -7.76 14.73
C ARG A 78 6.08 -7.11 13.78
N ASN A 79 7.21 -7.78 13.53
CA ASN A 79 8.24 -7.31 12.61
C ASN A 79 8.55 -8.37 11.56
N GLN A 80 8.16 -8.12 10.32
CA GLN A 80 8.36 -9.04 9.20
C GLN A 80 9.80 -9.04 8.63
N HIS A 81 10.64 -8.08 9.02
CA HIS A 81 11.97 -7.88 8.43
C HIS A 81 13.10 -8.62 9.18
N ILE A 82 12.76 -9.40 10.21
CA ILE A 82 13.71 -10.18 11.00
C ILE A 82 13.30 -11.67 11.01
N PRO A 83 14.25 -12.62 11.08
CA PRO A 83 15.70 -12.44 11.14
C PRO A 83 16.33 -12.03 9.80
N GLN A 84 15.54 -12.04 8.73
CA GLN A 84 15.91 -11.61 7.39
C GLN A 84 14.74 -10.87 6.77
N TYR A 85 15.02 -10.05 5.76
CA TYR A 85 13.97 -9.35 5.04
C TYR A 85 12.97 -10.33 4.40
N CYS A 86 11.69 -10.07 4.60
CA CYS A 86 10.60 -10.77 3.94
C CYS A 86 9.45 -9.78 3.71
N GLY A 87 9.08 -9.49 2.46
CA GLY A 87 7.89 -8.70 2.12
C GLY A 87 6.59 -9.47 2.32
N SER A 88 6.31 -9.84 3.57
CA SER A 88 5.09 -10.54 3.98
C SER A 88 4.09 -9.62 4.67
N CYS A 89 4.06 -8.34 4.29
CA CYS A 89 3.16 -7.34 4.87
C CYS A 89 1.69 -7.72 4.66
N TRP A 90 1.36 -8.24 3.48
CA TRP A 90 0.03 -8.76 3.16
C TRP A 90 -0.42 -9.86 4.14
N ALA A 91 0.50 -10.77 4.50
CA ALA A 91 0.23 -11.86 5.43
C ALA A 91 0.14 -11.36 6.88
N HIS A 92 1.06 -10.48 7.30
CA HIS A 92 1.04 -9.88 8.62
C HIS A 92 -0.23 -9.06 8.86
N GLY A 93 -0.63 -8.21 7.91
CA GLY A 93 -1.84 -7.40 8.02
C GLY A 93 -3.11 -8.24 8.15
N ALA A 94 -3.28 -9.24 7.28
CA ALA A 94 -4.44 -10.12 7.31
C ALA A 94 -4.53 -10.94 8.61
N VAL A 95 -3.41 -11.55 9.02
CA VAL A 95 -3.38 -12.41 10.21
C VAL A 95 -3.54 -11.62 11.50
N SER A 96 -2.92 -10.43 11.62
CA SER A 96 -3.10 -9.58 12.80
C SER A 96 -4.52 -9.04 12.90
N ALA A 97 -5.14 -8.62 11.78
CA ALA A 97 -6.55 -8.19 11.80
C ALA A 97 -7.51 -9.32 12.23
N LEU A 98 -7.23 -10.57 11.82
CA LEU A 98 -7.99 -11.73 12.29
C LEU A 98 -7.80 -11.94 13.80
N ALA A 99 -6.58 -11.82 14.30
CA ALA A 99 -6.26 -11.94 15.72
C ALA A 99 -7.02 -10.89 16.56
N ASP A 100 -7.03 -9.63 16.10
CA ASP A 100 -7.76 -8.53 16.74
C ASP A 100 -9.27 -8.81 16.73
N ARG A 101 -9.83 -9.30 15.62
CA ARG A 101 -11.24 -9.70 15.55
C ARG A 101 -11.61 -10.82 16.52
N VAL A 102 -10.72 -11.79 16.73
CA VAL A 102 -10.92 -12.84 17.75
C VAL A 102 -10.90 -12.23 19.16
N LYS A 103 -10.01 -11.27 19.42
CA LYS A 103 -9.95 -10.55 20.70
C LYS A 103 -11.21 -9.71 20.94
N ILE A 104 -11.72 -9.03 19.92
CA ILE A 104 -12.99 -8.29 19.93
C ILE A 104 -14.16 -9.24 20.25
N ALA A 105 -14.28 -10.36 19.52
CA ALA A 105 -15.35 -11.33 19.73
C ALA A 105 -15.34 -11.94 21.14
N ARG A 106 -14.17 -12.00 21.77
CA ARG A 106 -13.96 -12.48 23.14
C ARG A 106 -14.07 -11.38 24.20
N ASN A 107 -14.43 -10.15 23.83
CA ASN A 107 -14.47 -8.99 24.73
C ASN A 107 -13.16 -8.80 25.51
N ALA A 108 -12.02 -8.99 24.84
CA ALA A 108 -10.67 -8.93 25.43
C ALA A 108 -10.43 -9.86 26.64
N LYS A 109 -11.20 -10.95 26.78
CA LYS A 109 -11.04 -11.91 27.89
C LYS A 109 -10.10 -13.07 27.54
N GLY A 110 -9.16 -13.36 28.43
CA GLY A 110 -8.20 -14.47 28.32
C GLY A 110 -6.95 -14.09 27.51
N ILE A 111 -6.17 -15.08 27.09
CA ILE A 111 -4.91 -14.84 26.37
C ILE A 111 -5.17 -14.36 24.93
N ASP A 112 -4.28 -13.51 24.43
CA ASP A 112 -4.29 -13.06 23.03
C ASP A 112 -3.93 -14.23 22.11
N ILE A 113 -4.80 -14.49 21.13
CA ILE A 113 -4.56 -15.53 20.12
C ILE A 113 -3.83 -14.88 18.95
N ASN A 114 -2.63 -15.38 18.68
CA ASN A 114 -1.74 -14.87 17.64
C ASN A 114 -1.48 -15.96 16.60
N PRO A 115 -2.23 -16.00 15.48
CA PRO A 115 -2.05 -17.04 14.49
C PRO A 115 -0.67 -16.97 13.84
N SER A 116 -0.19 -18.13 13.38
CA SER A 116 1.13 -18.28 12.76
C SER A 116 1.14 -17.71 11.34
N VAL A 117 1.85 -16.60 11.15
CA VAL A 117 2.10 -16.04 9.82
C VAL A 117 2.92 -17.01 8.97
N GLN A 118 3.89 -17.70 9.58
CA GLN A 118 4.74 -18.66 8.86
C GLN A 118 3.93 -19.84 8.28
N HIS A 119 2.88 -20.28 8.97
CA HIS A 119 2.01 -21.34 8.46
C HIS A 119 1.28 -20.88 7.19
N LEU A 120 0.77 -19.64 7.17
CA LEU A 120 0.15 -19.06 5.98
C LEU A 120 1.15 -18.95 4.82
N LEU A 121 2.39 -18.52 5.10
CA LEU A 121 3.45 -18.43 4.09
C LEU A 121 3.84 -19.80 3.52
N ASN A 122 3.91 -20.83 4.36
CA ASN A 122 4.36 -22.15 3.93
C ASN A 122 3.26 -22.98 3.25
N CYS A 123 2.01 -22.82 3.69
CA CYS A 123 0.93 -23.76 3.37
C CYS A 123 -0.28 -23.09 2.70
N GLY A 124 -0.37 -21.76 2.70
CA GLY A 124 -1.53 -21.03 2.20
C GLY A 124 -1.64 -21.01 0.68
N GLY A 125 -0.53 -21.08 -0.06
CA GLY A 125 -0.54 -21.02 -1.53
C GLY A 125 -1.03 -19.69 -2.10
N VAL A 126 -1.05 -18.62 -1.30
CA VAL A 126 -1.62 -17.30 -1.66
C VAL A 126 -0.56 -16.19 -1.80
N GLY A 127 0.72 -16.51 -1.60
CA GLY A 127 1.83 -15.57 -1.73
C GLY A 127 3.11 -16.10 -1.07
N SER A 128 4.17 -15.29 -1.10
CA SER A 128 5.48 -15.59 -0.50
C SER A 128 6.11 -14.34 0.13
N CYS A 129 7.35 -14.45 0.62
CA CYS A 129 8.22 -13.30 0.80
C CYS A 129 8.55 -12.73 -0.60
N ALA A 130 8.04 -11.54 -0.91
CA ALA A 130 8.41 -10.77 -2.10
C ALA A 130 9.30 -9.59 -1.71
#